data_AF-A0A1B6ELD8-F1
#
_entry.id   AF-A0A1B6ELD8-F1
#
_cell.length_a   1.000
_cell.length_b   1.000
_cell.length_c   1.000
_cell.angle_alpha   90.00
_cell.angle_beta   90.00
_cell.angle_gamma   90.00
#
_symmetry.space_group_name_H-M   'P 1'
#
loop_
_entity.id
_entity.type
_entity.pdbx_description
1 polymer ?
#
loop_
_entity_poly.entity_id
_entity_poly.type
_entity_poly.pdbx_seq_one_letter_code
_entity_poly.pdbx_strand_id
1 'polypeptide(L)'
;MGALAAILVCLLTILILVLVFVVYNRRREAHIKYPGPDDDVRENIINYDDEGGGEDDMTAFDITPLQIPIGGPLPEMAPKLAYPPLIGQEPNVGIFIEEHKKRADCDPNAPPFDDLRNYAYEGGGSTAGSLSSLASGTDDEQQEYDYLGAWGPRFDKLADMYGQDGESDEEEEQ
;
A
#
# COMPACT_ATOMS: atom_id res chain seq x y z
N MET A 1 -25.49 45.40 23.21
CA MET A 1 -26.46 44.64 22.38
C MET A 1 -25.88 44.28 21.01
N GLY A 2 -25.37 45.24 20.22
CA GLY A 2 -24.81 44.95 18.89
C GLY A 2 -23.59 44.02 18.87
N ALA A 3 -22.66 44.16 19.83
CA ALA A 3 -21.50 43.26 19.93
C ALA A 3 -21.90 41.79 20.21
N LEU A 4 -22.89 41.57 21.08
CA LEU A 4 -23.41 40.23 21.36
C LEU A 4 -24.10 39.63 20.12
N ALA A 5 -24.85 40.44 19.37
CA ALA A 5 -25.46 40.01 18.12
C ALA A 5 -24.41 39.63 17.06
N ALA A 6 -23.34 40.42 16.93
CA ALA A 6 -22.23 40.13 16.01
C ALA A 6 -21.49 38.83 16.37
N ILE A 7 -21.24 38.60 17.67
CA ILE A 7 -20.61 37.36 18.15
C ILE A 7 -21.50 36.15 17.86
N LEU A 8 -22.81 36.26 18.11
CA LEU A 8 -23.76 35.16 17.89
C LEU A 8 -23.85 34.80 16.40
N VAL A 9 -23.92 35.80 15.51
CA VAL A 9 -23.88 35.59 14.05
C VAL A 9 -22.56 34.92 13.63
N CYS A 10 -21.42 35.36 14.18
CA CYS A 10 -20.11 34.79 13.87
C CYS A 10 -20.00 33.32 14.31
N LEU A 11 -20.50 32.96 15.50
CA LEU A 11 -20.51 31.57 15.95
C LEU A 11 -21.42 30.70 15.07
N LEU A 12 -22.56 31.24 14.64
CA LEU A 12 -23.50 30.53 13.77
C LEU A 12 -22.88 30.26 12.39
N THR A 13 -22.18 31.24 11.80
CA THR A 13 -21.49 31.05 10.52
C THR A 13 -20.34 30.05 10.63
N ILE A 14 -19.53 30.09 11.70
CA ILE A 14 -18.48 29.11 11.95
C ILE A 14 -19.07 27.70 12.10
N LEU A 15 -20.16 27.55 12.85
CA LEU A 15 -20.83 26.27 13.04
C LEU A 15 -21.35 25.68 11.72
N ILE A 16 -21.93 26.51 10.84
CA ILE A 16 -22.35 26.09 9.50
C ILE A 16 -21.14 25.62 8.67
N LEU A 17 -20.03 26.35 8.69
CA LEU A 17 -18.83 25.98 7.95
C LEU A 17 -18.25 24.64 8.42
N VAL A 18 -18.22 24.41 9.74
CA VAL A 18 -17.79 23.12 10.31
C VAL A 18 -18.72 21.99 9.88
N LEU A 19 -20.05 22.18 9.92
CA LEU A 19 -21.00 21.17 9.46
C LEU A 19 -20.85 20.86 7.97
N VAL A 20 -20.66 21.88 7.13
CA VAL A 20 -20.39 21.69 5.69
C VAL A 20 -19.09 20.93 5.49
N PHE A 21 -18.03 21.26 6.22
CA PHE A 21 -16.75 20.57 6.16
C PHE A 21 -16.88 19.10 6.58
N VAL A 22 -17.58 18.81 7.67
CA VAL A 22 -17.83 17.44 8.14
C VAL A 22 -18.65 16.65 7.14
N VAL A 23 -19.72 17.22 6.59
CA VAL A 23 -20.54 16.55 5.55
C VAL A 23 -19.72 16.36 4.27
N TYR A 24 -18.89 17.32 3.88
CA TYR A 24 -18.01 17.21 2.72
C TYR A 24 -16.97 16.11 2.92
N ASN A 25 -16.28 16.07 4.07
CA ASN A 25 -15.33 15.00 4.38
C ASN A 25 -16.02 13.64 4.47
N ARG A 26 -17.18 13.55 5.13
CA ARG A 26 -17.93 12.30 5.24
C ARG A 26 -18.46 11.82 3.88
N ARG A 27 -18.83 12.73 2.99
CA ARG A 27 -19.21 12.41 1.60
C ARG A 27 -17.99 12.00 0.77
N ARG A 28 -16.83 12.62 0.96
CA ARG A 28 -15.58 12.20 0.31
C ARG A 28 -15.17 10.81 0.73
N GLU A 29 -15.25 10.50 2.03
CA GLU A 29 -14.98 9.16 2.55
C GLU A 29 -15.99 8.13 2.04
N ALA A 30 -17.28 8.49 1.94
CA ALA A 30 -18.31 7.61 1.38
C ALA A 30 -18.21 7.40 -0.14
N HIS A 31 -17.54 8.31 -0.86
CA HIS A 31 -17.32 8.22 -2.30
C HIS A 31 -15.98 7.57 -2.67
N ILE A 32 -15.19 7.13 -1.68
CA ILE A 32 -14.19 6.08 -1.86
C ILE A 32 -14.97 4.77 -1.99
N LYS A 33 -15.53 4.56 -3.18
CA LYS A 33 -16.06 3.26 -3.57
C LYS A 33 -14.85 2.34 -3.63
N TYR A 34 -14.56 1.64 -2.54
CA TYR A 34 -13.69 0.48 -2.59
C TYR A 34 -14.26 -0.41 -3.68
N PRO A 35 -13.50 -0.75 -4.73
CA PRO A 35 -13.91 -1.84 -5.60
C PRO A 35 -14.11 -3.02 -4.66
N GLY A 36 -15.34 -3.53 -4.58
CA GLY A 36 -15.56 -4.81 -3.94
C GLY A 36 -14.66 -5.85 -4.62
N PRO A 37 -14.30 -6.94 -3.95
CA PRO A 37 -13.60 -8.05 -4.61
C PRO A 37 -14.37 -8.60 -5.84
N ASP A 38 -15.65 -8.24 -5.96
CA ASP A 38 -16.56 -8.60 -7.06
C ASP A 38 -16.84 -7.43 -8.04
N ASP A 39 -16.31 -6.22 -7.83
CA ASP A 39 -16.37 -5.13 -8.84
C ASP A 39 -15.29 -5.47 -9.89
N ASP A 40 -15.73 -6.18 -10.92
CA ASP A 40 -14.96 -6.71 -12.05
C ASP A 40 -13.77 -5.82 -12.46
N VAL A 41 -12.56 -6.20 -12.02
CA VAL A 41 -11.27 -5.71 -12.54
C VAL A 41 -11.11 -5.87 -14.06
N ARG A 42 -12.05 -6.58 -14.71
CA ARG A 42 -12.15 -6.75 -16.16
C ARG A 42 -12.76 -5.53 -16.87
N GLU A 43 -13.50 -4.67 -16.16
CA GLU A 43 -14.15 -3.48 -16.74
C GLU A 43 -13.21 -2.25 -16.78
N ASN A 44 -12.10 -2.27 -16.04
CA ASN A 44 -11.03 -1.27 -16.13
C ASN A 44 -9.98 -1.58 -17.22
N ILE A 45 -10.27 -2.52 -18.13
CA ILE A 45 -9.47 -2.71 -19.35
C ILE A 45 -9.87 -1.60 -20.32
N ILE A 46 -9.37 -0.38 -20.06
CA ILE A 46 -9.37 0.68 -21.05
C ILE A 46 -8.17 0.40 -21.93
N ASN A 47 -8.43 -0.05 -23.16
CA ASN A 47 -7.42 -0.06 -24.21
C ASN A 47 -7.05 1.41 -24.47
N TYR A 48 -5.96 1.88 -23.86
CA TYR A 48 -5.33 3.13 -24.23
C TYR A 48 -4.68 2.91 -25.61
N ASP A 49 -5.46 3.15 -26.66
CA ASP A 49 -4.96 3.34 -28.02
C ASP A 49 -4.55 4.82 -28.24
N ASP A 50 -4.51 5.61 -27.16
CA ASP A 50 -3.99 6.97 -27.17
C ASP A 50 -2.50 6.93 -26.87
N GLU A 51 -1.76 7.10 -27.95
CA GLU A 51 -0.35 7.48 -28.01
C GLU A 51 -0.03 8.53 -26.93
N GLY A 52 0.51 8.04 -25.81
CA GLY A 52 0.95 8.86 -24.70
C GLY A 52 2.12 9.74 -25.13
N GLY A 53 2.04 11.03 -24.76
CA GLY A 53 2.97 12.08 -25.16
C GLY A 53 4.43 11.66 -25.04
N GLY A 54 5.10 11.64 -26.20
CA GLY A 54 6.48 11.21 -26.39
C GLY A 54 7.42 11.70 -25.29
N GLU A 55 8.10 10.75 -24.67
CA GLU A 55 9.14 10.99 -23.69
C GLU A 55 10.48 11.24 -24.40
N ASP A 56 10.98 12.48 -24.32
CA ASP A 56 12.28 12.90 -24.86
C ASP A 56 13.49 12.17 -24.22
N ASP A 57 13.26 11.34 -23.20
CA ASP A 57 14.30 10.69 -22.37
C ASP A 57 14.54 9.18 -22.70
N MET A 58 14.01 8.68 -23.83
CA MET A 58 14.08 7.25 -24.19
C MET A 58 15.49 6.74 -24.59
N THR A 59 16.50 7.60 -24.61
CA THR A 59 17.87 7.22 -25.01
C THR A 59 18.83 6.96 -23.85
N ALA A 60 18.41 7.23 -22.61
CA ALA A 60 19.30 7.19 -21.44
C ALA A 60 19.39 5.81 -20.76
N PHE A 61 18.47 4.89 -21.03
CA PHE A 61 18.41 3.60 -20.35
C PHE A 61 18.61 2.44 -21.31
N ASP A 62 19.76 1.76 -21.17
CA ASP A 62 20.03 0.48 -21.81
C ASP A 62 19.22 -0.61 -21.10
N ILE A 63 18.22 -1.15 -21.78
CA ILE A 63 17.31 -2.20 -21.29
C ILE A 63 17.85 -3.63 -21.53
N THR A 64 19.03 -3.77 -22.14
CA THR A 64 19.70 -5.07 -22.29
C THR A 64 19.88 -5.86 -20.99
N PRO A 65 20.11 -5.28 -19.79
CA PRO A 65 20.25 -6.06 -18.56
C PRO A 65 18.92 -6.59 -17.98
N LEU A 66 17.76 -6.11 -18.48
CA LEU A 66 16.44 -6.58 -18.05
C LEU A 66 15.91 -7.74 -18.91
N GLN A 67 16.53 -8.00 -20.07
CA GLN A 67 16.25 -9.21 -20.83
C GLN A 67 16.72 -10.41 -20.02
N ILE A 68 15.76 -11.18 -19.51
CA ILE A 68 16.02 -12.50 -18.94
C ILE A 68 16.57 -13.34 -20.10
N PRO A 69 17.83 -13.80 -20.05
CA PRO A 69 18.41 -14.56 -21.15
C PRO A 69 17.81 -15.97 -21.10
N ILE A 70 16.62 -16.15 -21.66
CA ILE A 70 16.10 -17.47 -22.00
C ILE A 70 16.84 -17.91 -23.26
N GLY A 71 18.10 -18.32 -23.08
CA GLY A 71 18.88 -19.03 -24.10
C GLY A 71 20.11 -18.31 -24.65
N GLY A 72 21.17 -18.18 -23.85
CA GLY A 72 22.55 -18.07 -24.34
C GLY A 72 22.93 -16.76 -25.06
N PRO A 73 24.20 -16.58 -25.40
CA PRO A 73 24.70 -15.33 -25.97
C PRO A 73 24.08 -15.09 -27.36
N LEU A 74 23.53 -13.88 -27.58
CA LEU A 74 23.14 -13.41 -28.90
C LEU A 74 24.32 -13.58 -29.88
N PRO A 75 24.13 -14.20 -31.04
CA PRO A 75 25.14 -14.15 -32.09
C PRO A 75 25.24 -12.70 -32.58
N GLU A 76 26.40 -12.12 -32.34
CA GLU A 76 26.95 -10.98 -33.09
C GLU A 76 26.56 -11.09 -34.57
N MET A 77 26.02 -9.99 -35.12
CA MET A 77 25.56 -9.84 -36.51
C MET A 77 26.22 -10.86 -37.45
N ALA A 78 25.48 -11.91 -37.79
CA ALA A 78 25.93 -12.85 -38.80
C ALA A 78 26.21 -12.06 -40.09
N PRO A 79 27.38 -12.23 -40.72
CA PRO A 79 27.65 -11.57 -41.99
C PRO A 79 26.56 -12.02 -42.96
N LYS A 80 26.00 -11.08 -43.74
CA LYS A 80 25.03 -11.40 -44.79
C LYS A 80 25.55 -12.60 -45.56
N LEU A 81 24.93 -13.77 -45.36
CA LEU A 81 25.33 -15.02 -45.98
C LEU A 81 25.21 -14.81 -47.49
N ALA A 82 26.37 -14.67 -48.14
CA ALA A 82 26.45 -14.77 -49.59
C ALA A 82 25.97 -16.18 -49.94
N TYR A 83 24.84 -16.27 -50.63
CA TYR A 83 24.32 -17.52 -51.16
C TYR A 83 25.43 -18.18 -52.02
N PRO A 84 25.79 -19.45 -51.77
CA PRO A 84 26.66 -20.16 -52.69
C PRO A 84 25.93 -20.27 -54.04
N PRO A 85 26.63 -20.13 -55.18
CA PRO A 85 25.98 -20.32 -56.47
C PRO A 85 25.60 -21.81 -56.56
N LEU A 86 24.31 -22.11 -56.46
CA LEU A 86 23.78 -23.45 -56.67
C LEU A 86 23.87 -23.78 -58.16
N ILE A 87 25.01 -24.32 -58.56
CA ILE A 87 25.22 -24.94 -59.86
C ILE A 87 24.43 -26.25 -59.88
N GLY A 88 23.35 -26.30 -60.67
CA GLY A 88 22.91 -27.54 -61.31
C GLY A 88 21.71 -28.31 -60.76
N GLN A 89 20.90 -27.76 -59.83
CA GLN A 89 19.61 -28.37 -59.48
C GLN A 89 18.47 -27.39 -59.73
N GLU A 90 17.45 -27.87 -60.46
CA GLU A 90 16.19 -27.15 -60.68
C GLU A 90 15.66 -26.69 -59.31
N PRO A 91 15.43 -25.38 -59.09
CA PRO A 91 15.11 -24.87 -57.77
C PRO A 91 13.75 -25.44 -57.34
N ASN A 92 13.77 -26.39 -56.40
CA ASN A 92 12.56 -26.94 -55.82
C ASN A 92 11.93 -25.89 -54.90
N VAL A 93 11.02 -25.11 -55.49
CA VAL A 93 10.29 -24.03 -54.80
C VAL A 93 9.54 -24.52 -53.56
N GLY A 94 9.12 -25.80 -53.53
CA GLY A 94 8.44 -26.39 -52.38
C GLY A 94 9.35 -26.46 -51.15
N ILE A 95 10.57 -26.96 -51.31
CA ILE A 95 11.57 -27.03 -50.23
C ILE A 95 11.96 -25.62 -49.77
N PHE A 96 12.13 -24.68 -50.70
CA PHE A 96 12.45 -23.29 -50.38
C PHE A 96 11.36 -22.63 -49.52
N ILE A 97 10.09 -22.80 -49.91
CA ILE A 97 8.95 -22.26 -49.17
C ILE A 97 8.82 -22.93 -47.80
N GLU A 98 8.99 -24.26 -47.72
CA GLU A 98 8.90 -25.00 -46.47
C GLU A 98 10.00 -24.60 -45.48
N GLU A 99 11.23 -24.40 -45.96
CA GLU A 99 12.34 -23.91 -45.15
C GLU A 99 12.08 -22.48 -44.64
N HIS A 100 11.63 -21.57 -45.50
CA HIS A 100 11.35 -20.19 -45.12
C HIS A 100 10.15 -20.08 -44.18
N LYS A 101 9.11 -20.88 -44.40
CA LYS A 101 7.96 -20.99 -43.50
C LYS A 101 8.42 -21.41 -42.11
N LYS A 102 9.22 -22.48 -42.01
CA LYS A 102 9.72 -22.97 -40.72
C LYS A 102 10.57 -21.92 -39.99
N ARG A 103 11.34 -21.10 -40.71
CA ARG A 103 12.09 -19.98 -40.12
C ARG A 103 11.15 -18.87 -39.61
N ALA A 104 10.13 -18.51 -40.38
CA ALA A 104 9.16 -17.49 -39.98
C ALA A 104 8.32 -17.93 -38.77
N ASP A 105 7.92 -19.21 -38.73
CA ASP A 105 7.16 -19.79 -37.61
C ASP A 105 7.97 -19.86 -36.30
N CYS A 106 9.30 -19.73 -36.38
CA CYS A 106 10.21 -19.75 -35.23
C CYS A 106 10.90 -18.40 -35.00
N ASP A 107 10.38 -17.31 -35.54
CA ASP A 107 10.94 -15.97 -35.35
C ASP A 107 10.67 -15.46 -33.91
N PRO A 108 11.72 -15.27 -33.08
CA PRO A 108 11.55 -14.80 -31.71
C PRO A 108 11.17 -13.31 -31.62
N ASN A 109 11.31 -12.55 -32.71
CA ASN A 109 10.85 -11.16 -32.79
C ASN A 109 9.38 -11.08 -33.28
N ALA A 110 8.73 -12.23 -33.51
CA ALA A 110 7.31 -12.24 -33.80
C ALA A 110 6.52 -11.87 -32.53
N PRO A 111 5.47 -11.04 -32.65
CA PRO A 111 4.61 -10.69 -31.52
C PRO A 111 3.84 -11.93 -30.98
N PRO A 112 3.34 -11.87 -29.74
CA PRO A 112 3.27 -10.72 -28.85
C PRO A 112 4.58 -10.46 -28.09
N PHE A 113 4.95 -9.19 -27.94
CA PHE A 113 6.04 -8.79 -27.05
C PHE A 113 5.57 -8.79 -25.60
N ASP A 114 6.51 -8.99 -24.69
CA ASP A 114 6.29 -8.80 -23.27
C ASP A 114 6.04 -7.31 -22.99
N ASP A 115 5.09 -7.03 -22.08
CA ASP A 115 4.73 -5.68 -21.67
C ASP A 115 4.97 -5.49 -20.17
N LEU A 116 5.49 -4.32 -19.78
CA LEU A 116 5.73 -3.96 -18.39
C LEU A 116 4.52 -3.23 -17.83
N ARG A 117 4.03 -3.69 -16.68
CA ARG A 117 2.93 -3.05 -15.97
C ARG A 117 3.45 -2.32 -14.75
N ASN A 118 3.34 -1.00 -14.78
CA ASN A 118 3.70 -0.15 -13.65
C ASN A 118 2.53 -0.08 -12.66
N TYR A 119 2.77 -0.54 -11.43
CA TYR A 119 1.81 -0.45 -10.33
C TYR A 119 2.28 0.59 -9.32
N ALA A 120 1.44 1.59 -9.04
CA ALA A 120 1.72 2.68 -8.11
C ALA A 120 0.57 2.91 -7.11
N TYR A 121 -0.17 1.85 -6.77
CA TYR A 121 -1.29 1.97 -5.84
C TYR A 121 -0.80 2.00 -4.38
N GLU A 122 -0.97 3.15 -3.73
CA GLU A 122 -0.48 3.41 -2.36
C GLU A 122 -1.51 3.08 -1.26
N GLY A 123 -2.73 2.67 -1.62
CA GLY A 123 -3.82 2.45 -0.67
C GLY A 123 -4.66 3.70 -0.40
N GLY A 124 -5.74 3.52 0.37
CA GLY A 124 -6.74 4.56 0.64
C GLY A 124 -6.47 5.43 1.88
N GLY A 125 -5.32 5.29 2.54
CA GLY A 125 -4.98 6.07 3.73
C GLY A 125 -5.89 5.80 4.94
N SER A 126 -6.30 4.55 5.16
CA SER A 126 -7.13 4.18 6.32
C SER A 126 -6.38 4.43 7.62
N THR A 127 -7.05 5.01 8.61
CA THR A 127 -6.49 5.13 9.95
C THR A 127 -6.24 3.74 10.51
N ALA A 128 -5.05 3.51 11.07
CA ALA A 128 -4.82 2.33 11.89
C ALA A 128 -5.87 2.36 13.00
N GLY A 129 -6.65 1.29 13.15
CA GLY A 129 -7.73 1.22 14.13
C GLY A 129 -7.25 1.45 15.56
N SER A 130 -8.16 1.34 16.53
CA SER A 130 -7.82 1.53 17.94
C SER A 130 -6.71 0.56 18.39
N LEU A 131 -5.58 1.11 18.81
CA LEU A 131 -4.47 0.35 19.41
C LEU A 131 -4.74 0.11 20.90
N SER A 132 -4.27 -1.00 21.43
CA SER A 132 -4.33 -1.30 22.86
C SER A 132 -3.56 -0.25 23.67
N SER A 133 -4.13 0.17 24.79
CA SER A 133 -3.47 1.09 25.73
C SER A 133 -2.36 0.36 26.49
N LEU A 134 -1.19 1.01 26.61
CA LEU A 134 -0.02 0.45 27.31
C LEU A 134 -0.24 0.23 28.82
N ALA A 135 -1.21 0.91 29.43
CA ALA A 135 -1.50 0.86 30.86
C ALA A 135 -2.56 -0.19 31.25
N SER A 136 -3.04 -1.01 30.32
CA SER A 136 -4.19 -1.90 30.53
C SER A 136 -3.96 -3.07 31.51
N GLY A 137 -2.81 -3.15 32.19
CA GLY A 137 -2.44 -4.30 33.02
C GLY A 137 -2.01 -4.00 34.45
N THR A 138 -2.10 -2.75 34.92
CA THR A 138 -1.61 -2.38 36.28
C THR A 138 -2.72 -2.01 37.27
N ASP A 139 -3.98 -2.06 36.87
CA ASP A 139 -5.10 -1.47 37.65
C ASP A 139 -5.85 -2.47 38.54
N ASP A 140 -5.58 -3.77 38.40
CA ASP A 140 -6.29 -4.84 39.14
C ASP A 140 -5.55 -5.34 40.39
N GLU A 141 -4.43 -4.72 40.77
CA GLU A 141 -3.68 -5.12 41.97
C GLU A 141 -4.17 -4.34 43.20
N GLN A 142 -4.50 -5.06 44.29
CA GLN A 142 -4.73 -4.49 45.61
C GLN A 142 -3.48 -3.68 46.03
N GLN A 143 -3.62 -2.37 46.19
CA GLN A 143 -2.50 -1.51 46.58
C GLN A 143 -2.19 -1.70 48.07
N GLU A 144 -1.07 -2.34 48.39
CA GLU A 144 -0.52 -2.49 49.74
C GLU A 144 0.39 -1.30 50.07
N TYR A 145 0.18 -0.66 51.23
CA TYR A 145 0.87 0.59 51.60
C TYR A 145 1.71 0.48 52.88
N ASP A 146 2.05 -0.73 53.32
CA ASP A 146 2.78 -1.00 54.57
C ASP A 146 4.16 -0.30 54.63
N TYR A 147 4.74 0.02 53.47
CA TYR A 147 6.00 0.79 53.38
C TYR A 147 5.88 2.24 53.86
N LEU A 148 4.68 2.82 53.98
CA LEU A 148 4.48 4.20 54.43
C LEU A 148 4.97 4.41 55.87
N GLY A 149 4.84 3.39 56.73
CA GLY A 149 5.33 3.44 58.12
C GLY A 149 6.85 3.60 58.21
N ALA A 150 7.58 3.14 57.19
CA ALA A 150 9.05 3.24 57.14
C ALA A 150 9.56 4.58 56.56
N TRP A 151 8.69 5.42 55.99
CA TRP A 151 9.09 6.69 55.35
C TRP A 151 9.29 7.85 56.35
N GLY A 152 8.98 7.63 57.62
CA GLY A 152 9.24 8.55 58.72
C GLY A 152 8.13 9.57 58.96
N PRO A 153 8.35 10.51 59.91
CA PRO A 153 7.26 11.22 60.61
C PRO A 153 6.40 12.14 59.75
N ARG A 154 6.85 12.44 58.53
CA ARG A 154 6.08 13.23 57.56
C ARG A 154 4.96 12.42 56.91
N PHE A 155 5.08 11.09 56.93
CA PHE A 155 4.16 10.14 56.30
C PHE A 155 3.29 9.38 57.31
N ASP A 156 3.46 9.60 58.62
CA ASP A 156 2.67 8.95 59.69
C ASP A 156 1.17 9.05 59.44
N LYS A 157 0.68 10.23 59.00
CA LYS A 157 -0.74 10.41 58.69
C LYS A 157 -1.20 9.55 57.51
N LEU A 158 -0.35 9.32 56.52
CA LEU A 158 -0.67 8.44 55.39
C LEU A 158 -0.59 6.98 55.81
N ALA A 159 0.39 6.62 56.65
CA ALA A 159 0.50 5.28 57.23
C ALA A 159 -0.73 4.93 58.08
N ASP A 160 -1.23 5.86 58.89
CA ASP A 160 -2.45 5.71 59.69
C ASP A 160 -3.72 5.55 58.83
N MET A 161 -3.80 6.25 57.68
CA MET A 161 -4.97 6.17 56.79
C MET A 161 -4.98 4.95 55.87
N TYR A 162 -3.81 4.38 55.55
CA TYR A 162 -3.65 3.33 54.53
C TYR A 162 -2.96 2.05 55.03
N GLY A 163 -2.47 2.03 56.26
CA GLY A 163 -1.95 0.83 56.93
C GLY A 163 -3.08 -0.08 57.36
N GLN A 164 -2.83 -1.39 57.36
CA GLN A 164 -3.79 -2.42 57.79
C GLN A 164 -4.00 -2.41 59.31
N ASP A 165 -4.62 -1.37 59.86
CA ASP A 165 -5.02 -1.32 61.27
C ASP A 165 -6.54 -1.52 61.44
N GLY A 166 -7.12 -2.44 60.65
CA GLY A 166 -8.57 -2.71 60.62
C GLY A 166 -8.99 -4.18 60.68
N GLU A 167 -8.06 -5.13 60.82
CA GLU A 167 -8.36 -6.57 60.91
C GLU A 167 -7.62 -7.21 62.10
N SER A 168 -7.99 -6.85 63.34
CA SER A 168 -7.57 -7.63 64.52
C SER A 168 -8.44 -7.47 65.77
N ASP A 169 -9.76 -7.29 65.64
CA ASP A 169 -10.68 -7.23 66.80
C ASP A 169 -11.94 -8.12 66.64
N GLU A 170 -11.85 -9.29 66.00
CA GLU A 170 -12.96 -10.28 65.99
C GLU A 170 -12.50 -11.73 66.21
N GLU A 171 -11.62 -12.03 67.17
CA GLU A 171 -11.49 -13.40 67.71
C GLU A 171 -11.07 -13.37 69.19
N GLU A 172 -12.01 -13.19 70.13
CA GLU A 172 -11.95 -13.75 71.49
C GLU A 172 -13.22 -13.43 72.32
N GLU A 173 -14.31 -14.17 72.10
CA GLU A 173 -15.27 -14.50 73.17
C GLU A 173 -15.73 -15.97 73.00
N GLN A 174 -15.13 -16.86 73.80
CA GLN A 174 -15.71 -18.13 74.24
C GLN A 174 -16.30 -17.94 75.63
#